data_AF-A0A3R9E8U8-F1
#
_entry.id   AF-A0A3R9E8U8-F1
#
_cell.length_a   1.000
_cell.length_b   1.000
_cell.length_c   1.000
_cell.angle_alpha   90.00
_cell.angle_beta   90.00
_cell.angle_gamma   90.00
#
_symmetry.space_group_name_H-M   'P 1'
#
loop_
_entity.id
_entity.type
_entity.pdbx_description
1 polymer ?
#
loop_
_entity_poly.entity_id
_entity_poly.type
_entity_poly.pdbx_seq_one_letter_code
_entity_poly.pdbx_strand_id
1 'polypeptide(L)'
;MLKNHPQFIFRIDERPEFVNDLADVDVHSTELLIRGKTKNIEKLKSFSKLTKLWIYTVNQNEFNTILSLVNPKMLYVYEMRVHDLSIISTLENLEVLALEWNTKTLSLWDVSKNTSLKALSIVDFSKLNDISPLQESSLELLQLSGGIWNSLNLHTLHPLRYLKDLKYLGLTNLKVKDESLEPIAELTGLKELEISNQFPTEEYARLSVALPNTQCDYFRPYIFLSDPIDEKDVMVIGKRKPFLNSKADVKKLHKYEEQFKAFQEKFQG
;
A
#
# COMPACT_ATOMS: atom_id res chain seq x y z
N MET A 1 -9.39 2.08 15.43
CA MET A 1 -8.92 3.16 14.53
C MET A 1 -9.34 2.91 13.07
N LEU A 2 -10.47 2.22 12.87
CA LEU A 2 -11.06 1.84 11.57
C LEU A 2 -11.59 3.00 10.70
N LYS A 3 -11.47 4.27 11.13
CA LYS A 3 -11.84 5.44 10.29
C LYS A 3 -10.73 5.84 9.29
N ASN A 4 -9.56 5.19 9.33
CA ASN A 4 -8.36 5.58 8.58
C ASN A 4 -7.76 4.45 7.69
N HIS A 5 -8.50 3.38 7.38
CA HIS A 5 -8.07 2.31 6.45
C HIS A 5 -7.82 2.88 5.02
N PRO A 6 -6.93 2.31 4.19
CA PRO A 6 -6.62 2.83 2.83
C PRO A 6 -7.81 3.12 1.90
N GLN A 7 -8.96 2.46 2.08
CA GLN A 7 -10.23 2.77 1.41
C GLN A 7 -10.83 4.15 1.80
N PHE A 8 -10.28 4.83 2.81
CA PHE A 8 -10.78 6.10 3.36
C PHE A 8 -10.02 7.34 2.89
N ILE A 9 -8.90 7.20 2.19
CA ILE A 9 -8.16 8.38 1.71
C ILE A 9 -8.86 8.99 0.49
N PHE A 10 -9.18 8.13 -0.47
CA PHE A 10 -9.78 8.47 -1.75
C PHE A 10 -10.96 7.54 -1.99
N ARG A 11 -12.13 7.96 -1.51
CA ARG A 11 -13.40 7.24 -1.68
C ARG A 11 -13.92 7.41 -3.11
N ILE A 12 -13.80 6.37 -3.92
CA ILE A 12 -14.21 6.38 -5.34
C ILE A 12 -15.72 6.67 -5.47
N ASP A 13 -16.51 6.27 -4.47
CA ASP A 13 -17.95 6.52 -4.37
C ASP A 13 -18.31 7.98 -4.01
N GLU A 14 -17.35 8.78 -3.52
CA GLU A 14 -17.56 10.18 -3.11
C GLU A 14 -16.74 11.18 -3.92
N ARG A 15 -16.06 10.75 -4.98
CA ARG A 15 -15.24 11.63 -5.84
C ARG A 15 -16.12 12.61 -6.63
N PRO A 16 -15.61 13.81 -6.98
CA PRO A 16 -16.35 14.75 -7.82
C PRO A 16 -16.49 14.26 -9.26
N GLU A 17 -17.35 14.92 -10.03
CA GLU A 17 -17.51 14.68 -11.46
C GLU A 17 -16.27 15.04 -12.27
N PHE A 18 -16.12 14.41 -13.43
CA PHE A 18 -15.01 14.67 -14.33
C PHE A 18 -15.05 16.09 -14.93
N VAL A 19 -13.92 16.79 -14.78
CA VAL A 19 -13.68 18.09 -15.40
C VAL A 19 -12.80 17.92 -16.64
N ASN A 20 -13.42 18.05 -17.81
CA ASN A 20 -12.74 17.94 -19.11
C ASN A 20 -12.13 19.27 -19.58
N ASP A 21 -12.59 20.39 -19.05
CA ASP A 21 -12.13 21.73 -19.36
C ASP A 21 -12.20 22.60 -18.10
N LEU A 22 -11.11 23.29 -17.75
CA LEU A 22 -11.06 24.17 -16.59
C LEU A 22 -11.62 25.58 -16.84
N ALA A 23 -11.90 25.98 -18.09
CA ALA A 23 -12.27 27.36 -18.47
C ALA A 23 -13.32 27.99 -17.55
N ASP A 24 -14.40 27.25 -17.25
CA ASP A 24 -15.56 27.76 -16.51
C ASP A 24 -15.64 27.22 -15.06
N VAL A 25 -14.63 26.48 -14.61
CA VAL A 25 -14.60 25.92 -13.25
C VAL A 25 -14.30 27.02 -12.22
N ASP A 26 -15.05 27.02 -11.12
CA ASP A 26 -14.85 27.94 -10.00
C ASP A 26 -13.47 27.72 -9.34
N VAL A 27 -12.64 28.77 -9.34
CA VAL A 27 -11.29 28.75 -8.77
C VAL A 27 -11.28 28.56 -7.25
N HIS A 28 -12.42 28.68 -6.58
CA HIS A 28 -12.58 28.39 -5.15
C HIS A 28 -12.85 26.91 -4.84
N SER A 29 -12.94 26.06 -5.86
CA SER A 29 -13.07 24.60 -5.71
C SER A 29 -11.92 24.04 -4.87
N THR A 30 -12.27 23.25 -3.85
CA THR A 30 -11.30 22.59 -2.96
C THR A 30 -10.91 21.20 -3.44
N GLU A 31 -11.66 20.66 -4.39
CA GLU A 31 -11.50 19.31 -4.93
C GLU A 31 -11.81 19.27 -6.42
N LEU A 32 -10.97 18.59 -7.20
CA LEU A 32 -11.15 18.42 -8.65
C LEU A 32 -10.81 17.00 -9.09
N LEU A 33 -11.55 16.51 -10.08
CA LEU A 33 -11.22 15.30 -10.84
C LEU A 33 -10.95 15.67 -12.30
N ILE A 34 -9.69 15.52 -12.71
CA ILE A 34 -9.21 15.86 -14.06
C ILE A 34 -8.60 14.65 -14.76
N ARG A 35 -8.28 14.80 -16.05
CA ARG A 35 -7.51 13.83 -16.83
C ARG A 35 -6.27 14.47 -17.44
N GLY A 36 -5.33 13.66 -17.92
CA GLY A 36 -4.12 14.17 -18.57
C GLY A 36 -4.39 15.15 -19.71
N LYS A 37 -5.52 15.01 -20.41
CA LYS A 37 -5.94 15.85 -21.54
C LYS A 37 -6.98 16.93 -21.18
N THR A 38 -7.16 17.25 -19.90
CA THR A 38 -8.06 18.34 -19.49
C THR A 38 -7.62 19.65 -20.13
N LYS A 39 -8.56 20.33 -20.80
CA LYS A 39 -8.30 21.61 -21.47
C LYS A 39 -8.10 22.73 -20.46
N ASN A 40 -7.37 23.77 -20.89
CA ASN A 40 -7.05 24.95 -20.07
C ASN A 40 -6.32 24.60 -18.75
N ILE A 41 -5.42 23.62 -18.81
CA ILE A 41 -4.72 23.07 -17.62
C ILE A 41 -3.93 24.11 -16.83
N GLU A 42 -3.38 25.13 -17.50
CA GLU A 42 -2.66 26.25 -16.87
C GLU A 42 -3.48 26.99 -15.81
N LYS A 43 -4.82 26.95 -15.91
CA LYS A 43 -5.72 27.56 -14.93
C LYS A 43 -5.59 26.92 -13.53
N LEU A 44 -5.02 25.71 -13.41
CA LEU A 44 -4.72 25.08 -12.10
C LEU A 44 -3.96 26.02 -11.15
N LYS A 45 -3.06 26.86 -11.67
CA LYS A 45 -2.32 27.88 -10.90
C LYS A 45 -3.23 28.85 -10.13
N SER A 46 -4.47 29.04 -10.58
CA SER A 46 -5.42 29.98 -9.98
C SER A 46 -6.24 29.36 -8.83
N PHE A 47 -6.20 28.05 -8.62
CA PHE A 47 -7.00 27.36 -7.59
C PHE A 47 -6.30 27.37 -6.23
N SER A 48 -6.24 28.54 -5.59
CA SER A 48 -5.52 28.73 -4.31
C SER A 48 -6.10 27.93 -3.12
N LYS A 49 -7.32 27.40 -3.25
CA LYS A 49 -7.99 26.60 -2.22
C LYS A 49 -8.01 25.10 -2.52
N LEU A 50 -7.42 24.66 -3.63
CA LEU A 50 -7.44 23.25 -4.04
C LEU A 50 -6.60 22.41 -3.08
N THR A 51 -7.26 21.56 -2.30
CA THR A 51 -6.61 20.68 -1.33
C THR A 51 -6.53 19.23 -1.80
N LYS A 52 -7.52 18.78 -2.59
CA LYS A 52 -7.61 17.40 -3.06
C LYS A 52 -7.68 17.35 -4.59
N LEU A 53 -6.78 16.59 -5.20
CA LEU A 53 -6.72 16.45 -6.65
C LEU A 53 -6.76 14.99 -7.05
N TRP A 54 -7.67 14.66 -7.96
CA TRP A 54 -7.74 13.37 -8.62
C TRP A 54 -7.34 13.52 -10.08
N ILE A 55 -6.44 12.65 -10.53
CA ILE A 55 -5.94 12.65 -11.90
C ILE A 55 -6.14 11.26 -12.48
N TYR A 56 -6.84 11.17 -13.61
CA TYR A 56 -7.05 9.91 -14.31
C TYR A 56 -6.36 9.93 -15.67
N THR A 57 -5.71 8.83 -16.02
CA THR A 57 -5.12 8.59 -17.33
C THR A 57 -4.10 9.68 -17.73
N VAL A 58 -2.84 9.48 -17.34
CA VAL A 58 -1.74 10.41 -17.65
C VAL A 58 -0.52 9.71 -18.24
N ASN A 59 0.12 10.37 -19.20
CA ASN A 59 1.50 10.06 -19.61
C ASN A 59 2.52 10.92 -18.83
N GLN A 60 3.82 10.67 -19.03
CA GLN A 60 4.89 11.41 -18.35
C GLN A 60 4.80 12.94 -18.50
N ASN A 61 4.54 13.43 -19.71
CA ASN A 61 4.49 14.87 -19.98
C ASN A 61 3.29 15.50 -19.27
N GLU A 62 2.11 14.90 -19.39
CA GLU A 62 0.89 15.37 -18.72
C GLU A 62 1.03 15.34 -17.19
N PHE A 63 1.63 14.27 -16.64
CA PHE A 63 1.91 14.16 -15.21
C PHE A 63 2.81 15.30 -14.72
N ASN A 64 3.92 15.55 -15.41
CA ASN A 64 4.84 16.62 -15.04
C ASN A 64 4.20 18.01 -15.21
N THR A 65 3.49 18.25 -16.32
CA THR A 65 2.76 19.50 -16.55
C THR A 65 1.77 19.75 -15.42
N ILE A 66 0.89 18.80 -15.11
CA ILE A 66 -0.12 18.98 -14.05
C ILE A 66 0.54 19.28 -12.71
N LEU A 67 1.52 18.48 -12.28
CA LEU A 67 2.13 18.63 -10.95
C LEU A 67 3.04 19.86 -10.83
N SER A 68 3.50 20.44 -11.94
CA SER A 68 4.19 21.73 -11.92
C SER A 68 3.26 22.94 -11.65
N LEU A 69 1.94 22.76 -11.74
CA LEU A 69 0.95 23.83 -11.67
C LEU A 69 0.21 23.87 -10.32
N VAL A 70 0.39 22.85 -9.46
CA VAL A 70 -0.41 22.63 -8.26
C VAL A 70 0.41 21.97 -7.16
N ASN A 71 0.12 22.30 -5.89
CA ASN A 71 0.74 21.68 -4.72
C ASN A 71 -0.35 21.27 -3.70
N PRO A 72 -1.12 20.19 -3.99
CA PRO A 72 -2.27 19.79 -3.19
C PRO A 72 -1.83 19.05 -1.91
N LYS A 73 -2.71 19.02 -0.91
CA LYS A 73 -2.50 18.20 0.31
C LYS A 73 -2.78 16.72 0.06
N MET A 74 -3.72 16.42 -0.82
CA MET A 74 -4.13 15.05 -1.16
C MET A 74 -4.08 14.87 -2.68
N LEU A 75 -3.32 13.88 -3.15
CA LEU A 75 -3.22 13.53 -4.57
C LEU A 75 -3.56 12.06 -4.83
N TYR A 76 -4.50 11.82 -5.75
CA TYR A 76 -4.80 10.51 -6.31
C TYR A 76 -4.50 10.49 -7.79
N VAL A 77 -3.77 9.48 -8.26
CA VAL A 77 -3.50 9.30 -9.68
C VAL A 77 -3.79 7.87 -10.11
N TYR A 78 -4.69 7.70 -11.07
CA TYR A 78 -5.08 6.41 -11.63
C TYR A 78 -4.68 6.29 -13.10
N GLU A 79 -4.27 5.09 -13.51
CA GLU A 79 -3.88 4.73 -14.87
C GLU A 79 -2.74 5.61 -15.41
N MET A 80 -1.54 5.34 -14.92
CA MET A 80 -0.33 6.07 -15.25
C MET A 80 0.55 5.34 -16.27
N ARG A 81 1.06 6.08 -17.25
CA ARG A 81 2.18 5.67 -18.11
C ARG A 81 3.39 6.56 -17.84
N VAL A 82 3.83 6.56 -16.58
CA VAL A 82 4.86 7.46 -16.03
C VAL A 82 6.04 6.60 -15.57
N HIS A 83 7.24 6.87 -16.05
CA HIS A 83 8.45 6.11 -15.68
C HIS A 83 9.26 6.82 -14.59
N ASP A 84 9.15 8.15 -14.52
CA ASP A 84 9.82 8.99 -13.54
C ASP A 84 8.80 9.71 -12.65
N LEU A 85 8.90 9.48 -11.34
CA LEU A 85 8.05 10.10 -10.32
C LEU A 85 8.72 11.30 -9.63
N SER A 86 9.92 11.70 -10.06
CA SER A 86 10.75 12.71 -9.39
C SER A 86 10.03 14.02 -9.09
N ILE A 87 9.10 14.46 -9.95
CA ILE A 87 8.33 15.70 -9.74
C ILE A 87 7.46 15.68 -8.48
N ILE A 88 7.13 14.51 -7.92
CA ILE A 88 6.40 14.42 -6.64
C ILE A 88 7.21 15.06 -5.51
N SER A 89 8.55 15.07 -5.61
CA SER A 89 9.42 15.72 -4.62
C SER A 89 9.20 17.23 -4.48
N THR A 90 8.57 17.89 -5.47
CA THR A 90 8.26 19.33 -5.40
C THR A 90 6.95 19.62 -4.66
N LEU A 91 6.19 18.59 -4.29
CA LEU A 91 4.90 18.72 -3.62
C LEU A 91 5.08 18.77 -2.09
N GLU A 92 5.62 19.88 -1.58
CA GLU A 92 5.99 20.05 -0.16
C GLU A 92 4.79 19.98 0.82
N ASN A 93 3.58 20.29 0.33
CA ASN A 93 2.36 20.28 1.13
C ASN A 93 1.64 18.91 1.11
N LEU A 94 2.18 17.93 0.38
CA LEU A 94 1.52 16.65 0.18
C LEU A 94 1.50 15.87 1.50
N GLU A 95 0.30 15.67 2.04
CA GLU A 95 0.05 14.91 3.27
C GLU A 95 -0.37 13.47 2.94
N VAL A 96 -1.07 13.28 1.82
CA VAL A 96 -1.56 11.98 1.39
C VAL A 96 -1.45 11.74 -0.11
N LEU A 97 -0.90 10.59 -0.47
CA LEU A 97 -0.66 10.19 -1.85
C LEU A 97 -1.17 8.78 -2.13
N ALA A 98 -1.95 8.63 -3.19
CA ALA A 98 -2.36 7.34 -3.73
C ALA A 98 -2.04 7.29 -5.23
N LEU A 99 -1.25 6.30 -5.63
CA LEU A 99 -0.90 6.04 -7.02
C LEU A 99 -1.36 4.63 -7.39
N GLU A 100 -2.17 4.55 -8.44
CA GLU A 100 -2.78 3.31 -8.87
C GLU A 100 -2.57 3.06 -10.37
N TRP A 101 -2.21 1.81 -10.67
CA TRP A 101 -2.02 1.28 -12.01
C TRP A 101 -0.94 2.01 -12.81
N ASN A 102 0.32 1.59 -12.62
CA ASN A 102 1.46 2.08 -13.40
C ASN A 102 2.26 0.91 -13.99
N THR A 103 2.65 1.04 -15.25
CA THR A 103 3.34 -0.01 -16.01
C THR A 103 4.79 0.30 -16.36
N LYS A 104 5.33 1.41 -15.86
CA LYS A 104 6.60 1.99 -16.33
C LYS A 104 7.58 2.31 -15.20
N THR A 105 7.12 2.75 -14.03
CA THR A 105 7.97 3.10 -12.89
C THR A 105 8.76 1.89 -12.37
N LEU A 106 10.07 2.07 -12.15
CA LEU A 106 10.97 1.05 -11.61
C LEU A 106 11.35 1.28 -10.14
N SER A 107 11.46 2.54 -9.73
CA SER A 107 11.79 2.97 -8.37
C SER A 107 10.94 4.19 -7.97
N LEU A 108 10.82 4.44 -6.68
CA LEU A 108 10.14 5.62 -6.14
C LEU A 108 11.01 6.89 -6.32
N TRP A 109 10.44 8.05 -5.99
CA TRP A 109 11.16 9.32 -5.97
C TRP A 109 11.89 9.52 -4.63
N ASP A 110 12.66 10.59 -4.48
CA ASP A 110 13.23 10.99 -3.19
C ASP A 110 12.12 11.43 -2.22
N VAL A 111 11.60 10.48 -1.45
CA VAL A 111 10.48 10.68 -0.52
C VAL A 111 10.86 11.61 0.64
N SER A 112 12.15 11.79 0.93
CA SER A 112 12.64 12.68 2.00
C SER A 112 12.23 14.14 1.81
N LYS A 113 11.90 14.54 0.56
CA LYS A 113 11.44 15.89 0.23
C LYS A 113 10.00 16.16 0.65
N ASN A 114 9.17 15.13 0.78
CA ASN A 114 7.78 15.27 1.19
C ASN A 114 7.65 15.11 2.72
N THR A 115 8.19 16.06 3.47
CA THR A 115 8.24 16.01 4.95
C THR A 115 6.85 16.01 5.61
N SER A 116 5.83 16.48 4.91
CA SER A 116 4.43 16.46 5.35
C SER A 116 3.71 15.13 5.08
N LEU A 117 4.30 14.22 4.29
CA LEU A 117 3.63 13.01 3.82
C LEU A 117 3.42 12.01 4.96
N LYS A 118 2.16 11.71 5.26
CA LYS A 118 1.76 10.79 6.34
C LYS A 118 1.21 9.47 5.82
N ALA A 119 0.60 9.46 4.65
CA ALA A 119 -0.02 8.28 4.08
C ALA A 119 0.36 8.10 2.61
N LEU A 120 0.85 6.89 2.30
CA LEU A 120 1.22 6.49 0.94
C LEU A 120 0.54 5.17 0.56
N SER A 121 -0.12 5.17 -0.59
CA SER A 121 -0.68 3.97 -1.21
C SER A 121 -0.14 3.81 -2.63
N ILE A 122 0.49 2.65 -2.90
CA ILE A 122 0.94 2.25 -4.23
C ILE A 122 0.26 0.94 -4.59
N VAL A 123 -0.57 0.97 -5.64
CA VAL A 123 -1.37 -0.17 -6.07
C VAL A 123 -1.15 -0.45 -7.55
N ASP A 124 -0.93 -1.72 -7.89
CA ASP A 124 -0.81 -2.20 -9.28
C ASP A 124 0.33 -1.54 -10.08
N PHE A 125 1.51 -1.45 -9.46
CA PHE A 125 2.74 -1.02 -10.12
C PHE A 125 3.50 -2.24 -10.66
N SER A 126 3.27 -2.59 -11.93
CA SER A 126 3.74 -3.88 -12.47
C SER A 126 5.27 -3.99 -12.67
N LYS A 127 5.98 -2.85 -12.65
CA LYS A 127 7.44 -2.78 -12.84
C LYS A 127 8.22 -2.27 -11.62
N LEU A 128 7.55 -1.76 -10.61
CA LEU A 128 8.21 -1.27 -9.40
C LEU A 128 8.85 -2.45 -8.67
N ASN A 129 10.15 -2.36 -8.42
CA ASN A 129 10.91 -3.40 -7.71
C ASN A 129 11.86 -2.85 -6.64
N ASP A 130 12.08 -1.54 -6.64
CA ASP A 130 12.92 -0.82 -5.69
C ASP A 130 12.08 0.17 -4.87
N ILE A 131 12.05 -0.06 -3.57
CA ILE A 131 11.39 0.79 -2.57
C ILE A 131 12.39 1.39 -1.58
N SER A 132 13.70 1.38 -1.91
CA SER A 132 14.75 1.98 -1.08
C SER A 132 14.46 3.42 -0.66
N PRO A 133 13.84 4.29 -1.49
CA PRO A 133 13.57 5.67 -1.07
C PRO A 133 12.60 5.80 0.12
N LEU A 134 11.83 4.76 0.46
CA LEU A 134 10.94 4.80 1.63
C LEU A 134 11.70 4.92 2.94
N GLN A 135 12.96 4.46 3.02
CA GLN A 135 13.71 4.42 4.28
C GLN A 135 13.85 5.79 4.96
N GLU A 136 13.76 6.88 4.19
CA GLU A 136 13.89 8.27 4.65
C GLU A 136 12.54 8.93 4.98
N SER A 137 11.44 8.17 4.99
CA SER A 137 10.10 8.70 5.21
C SER A 137 9.60 8.55 6.65
N SER A 138 8.78 9.49 7.11
CA SER A 138 8.08 9.45 8.40
C SER A 138 6.60 9.08 8.23
N LEU A 139 6.33 8.07 7.38
CA LEU A 139 4.98 7.61 7.08
C LEU A 139 4.32 6.99 8.32
N GLU A 140 3.04 7.29 8.50
CA GLU A 140 2.18 6.66 9.51
C GLU A 140 1.31 5.56 8.89
N LEU A 141 1.06 5.62 7.58
CA LEU A 141 0.29 4.64 6.81
C LEU A 141 1.01 4.31 5.50
N LEU A 142 1.24 3.01 5.26
CA LEU A 142 1.77 2.52 4.00
C LEU A 142 0.93 1.34 3.48
N GLN A 143 0.47 1.46 2.24
CA GLN A 143 -0.11 0.35 1.48
C GLN A 143 0.75 0.08 0.24
N LEU A 144 1.22 -1.15 0.08
CA LEU A 144 1.83 -1.65 -1.14
C LEU A 144 1.03 -2.86 -1.62
N SER A 145 0.45 -2.76 -2.81
CA SER A 145 -0.35 -3.85 -3.37
C SER A 145 -0.07 -4.13 -4.84
N GLY A 146 -0.09 -5.41 -5.20
CA GLY A 146 -0.33 -5.83 -6.59
C GLY A 146 -1.75 -5.47 -7.06
N GLY A 147 -1.98 -5.59 -8.36
CA GLY A 147 -3.30 -5.48 -8.98
C GLY A 147 -4.09 -6.80 -8.94
N ILE A 148 -5.23 -6.85 -9.61
CA ILE A 148 -6.06 -8.07 -9.68
C ILE A 148 -5.34 -9.18 -10.46
N TRP A 149 -4.59 -8.81 -11.50
CA TRP A 149 -3.98 -9.74 -12.45
C TRP A 149 -2.50 -10.01 -12.21
N ASN A 150 -1.81 -9.12 -11.50
CA ASN A 150 -0.36 -9.19 -11.29
C ASN A 150 0.03 -8.77 -9.88
N SER A 151 0.95 -9.54 -9.30
CA SER A 151 1.58 -9.17 -8.03
C SER A 151 2.56 -8.00 -8.20
N LEU A 152 2.74 -7.20 -7.15
CA LEU A 152 3.87 -6.29 -7.05
C LEU A 152 5.12 -7.11 -6.68
N ASN A 153 6.19 -7.00 -7.45
CA ASN A 153 7.37 -7.86 -7.33
C ASN A 153 8.56 -7.06 -6.80
N LEU A 154 8.89 -7.24 -5.52
CA LEU A 154 9.96 -6.51 -4.85
C LEU A 154 11.18 -7.41 -4.65
N HIS A 155 12.37 -6.81 -4.68
CA HIS A 155 13.59 -7.53 -4.35
C HIS A 155 13.67 -7.87 -2.86
N THR A 156 13.29 -6.94 -2.00
CA THR A 156 13.34 -7.07 -0.54
C THR A 156 12.38 -6.09 0.11
N LEU A 157 12.03 -6.35 1.37
CA LEU A 157 11.32 -5.41 2.25
C LEU A 157 12.26 -4.61 3.17
N HIS A 158 13.59 -4.75 3.01
CA HIS A 158 14.57 -4.14 3.91
C HIS A 158 14.33 -2.65 4.23
N PRO A 159 13.97 -1.77 3.28
CA PRO A 159 13.73 -0.35 3.56
C PRO A 159 12.64 -0.09 4.60
N LEU A 160 11.70 -1.02 4.77
CA LEU A 160 10.58 -0.85 5.70
C LEU A 160 11.03 -0.80 7.16
N ARG A 161 12.18 -1.38 7.53
CA ARG A 161 12.63 -1.44 8.93
C ARG A 161 12.87 -0.06 9.57
N TYR A 162 13.06 0.97 8.74
CA TYR A 162 13.35 2.34 9.14
C TYR A 162 12.09 3.17 9.42
N LEU A 163 10.90 2.69 9.02
CA LEU A 163 9.62 3.39 9.16
C LEU A 163 9.06 3.34 10.60
N LYS A 164 9.81 3.86 11.59
CA LYS A 164 9.47 3.71 13.02
C LYS A 164 8.16 4.36 13.44
N ASP A 165 7.67 5.34 12.66
CA ASP A 165 6.40 6.02 12.92
C ASP A 165 5.17 5.25 12.41
N LEU A 166 5.37 4.21 11.60
CA LEU A 166 4.30 3.50 10.91
C LEU A 166 3.30 2.88 11.90
N LYS A 167 2.02 3.15 11.67
CA LYS A 167 0.88 2.63 12.46
C LYS A 167 0.07 1.60 11.70
N TYR A 168 -0.02 1.74 10.38
CA TYR A 168 -0.66 0.79 9.49
C TYR A 168 0.30 0.38 8.37
N LEU A 169 0.40 -0.93 8.14
CA LEU A 169 1.12 -1.51 7.01
C LEU A 169 0.24 -2.53 6.29
N GLY A 170 -0.07 -2.28 5.03
CA GLY A 170 -0.75 -3.23 4.17
C GLY A 170 0.13 -3.72 3.04
N LEU A 171 0.32 -5.03 3.00
CA LEU A 171 1.19 -5.75 2.07
C LEU A 171 0.41 -6.89 1.39
N THR A 172 -0.35 -6.52 0.35
CA THR A 172 -1.27 -7.44 -0.34
C THR A 172 -0.81 -7.77 -1.75
N ASN A 173 -0.99 -9.02 -2.18
CA ASN A 173 -0.59 -9.49 -3.51
C ASN A 173 0.85 -9.09 -3.91
N LEU A 174 1.81 -9.42 -3.03
CA LEU A 174 3.23 -9.09 -3.19
C LEU A 174 4.07 -10.35 -3.36
N LYS A 175 5.04 -10.32 -4.26
CA LYS A 175 6.13 -11.32 -4.30
C LYS A 175 7.43 -10.65 -3.91
N VAL A 176 8.04 -11.12 -2.83
CA VAL A 176 9.35 -10.65 -2.37
C VAL A 176 10.38 -11.74 -2.65
N LYS A 177 11.49 -11.38 -3.32
CA LYS A 177 12.46 -12.36 -3.83
C LYS A 177 13.17 -13.15 -2.73
N ASP A 178 13.47 -12.52 -1.59
CA ASP A 178 14.12 -13.16 -0.44
C ASP A 178 13.14 -13.93 0.47
N GLU A 179 11.83 -13.83 0.19
CA GLU A 179 10.74 -14.45 0.97
C GLU A 179 10.77 -14.08 2.47
N SER A 180 11.31 -12.90 2.81
CA SER A 180 11.50 -12.45 4.18
C SER A 180 10.54 -11.34 4.58
N LEU A 181 10.02 -11.46 5.80
CA LEU A 181 9.28 -10.47 6.58
C LEU A 181 10.14 -9.88 7.72
N GLU A 182 11.42 -10.23 7.81
CA GLU A 182 12.30 -9.79 8.91
C GLU A 182 12.29 -8.28 9.13
N PRO A 183 12.32 -7.43 8.08
CA PRO A 183 12.31 -5.99 8.26
C PRO A 183 11.07 -5.45 8.99
N ILE A 184 9.96 -6.18 9.01
CA ILE A 184 8.71 -5.76 9.65
C ILE A 184 8.80 -5.93 11.19
N ALA A 185 9.63 -6.86 11.69
CA ALA A 185 9.81 -7.08 13.13
C ALA A 185 10.32 -5.83 13.88
N GLU A 186 10.94 -4.92 13.14
CA GLU A 186 11.52 -3.66 13.60
C GLU A 186 10.48 -2.55 13.82
N LEU A 187 9.23 -2.77 13.39
CA LEU A 187 8.12 -1.82 13.44
C LEU A 187 7.33 -1.96 14.75
N THR A 188 8.00 -1.82 15.89
CA THR A 188 7.41 -2.05 17.22
C THR A 188 6.25 -1.13 17.58
N GLY A 189 6.09 -0.01 16.87
CA GLY A 189 4.98 0.93 16.98
C GLY A 189 3.79 0.65 16.06
N LEU A 190 3.85 -0.42 15.24
CA LEU A 190 2.80 -0.82 14.31
C LEU A 190 1.56 -1.25 15.09
N LYS A 191 0.38 -0.83 14.62
CA LYS A 191 -0.90 -1.16 15.25
C LYS A 191 -1.66 -2.19 14.45
N GLU A 192 -1.56 -2.12 13.13
CA GLU A 192 -2.30 -2.97 12.21
C GLU A 192 -1.39 -3.40 11.05
N LEU A 193 -1.38 -4.71 10.79
CA LEU A 193 -0.65 -5.33 9.70
C LEU A 193 -1.62 -6.17 8.88
N GLU A 194 -1.84 -5.76 7.64
CA GLU A 194 -2.48 -6.59 6.62
C GLU A 194 -1.41 -7.19 5.74
N ILE A 195 -1.42 -8.51 5.57
CA ILE A 195 -0.40 -9.18 4.76
C ILE A 195 -1.00 -10.39 4.05
N SER A 196 -0.55 -10.66 2.82
CA SER A 196 -0.98 -11.85 2.07
C SER A 196 -0.31 -13.13 2.57
N ASN A 197 -0.98 -14.29 2.40
CA ASN A 197 -0.51 -15.60 2.86
C ASN A 197 0.52 -16.20 1.87
N GLN A 198 1.65 -15.53 1.68
CA GLN A 198 2.63 -15.82 0.63
C GLN A 198 4.07 -16.06 1.15
N PHE A 199 4.29 -15.99 2.46
CA PHE A 199 5.60 -16.15 3.11
C PHE A 199 5.70 -17.48 3.89
N PRO A 200 6.89 -18.01 4.20
CA PRO A 200 7.01 -19.20 5.06
C PRO A 200 6.28 -19.03 6.41
N THR A 201 5.70 -20.12 6.96
CA THR A 201 5.00 -20.09 8.27
C THR A 201 5.85 -19.50 9.38
N GLU A 202 7.17 -19.76 9.37
CA GLU A 202 8.13 -19.26 10.35
C GLU A 202 8.19 -17.72 10.39
N GLU A 203 8.01 -17.05 9.26
CA GLU A 203 8.04 -15.59 9.18
C GLU A 203 6.87 -14.95 9.93
N TYR A 204 5.67 -15.52 9.79
CA TYR A 204 4.49 -15.08 10.55
C TYR A 204 4.62 -15.37 12.04
N ALA A 205 5.16 -16.53 12.40
CA ALA A 205 5.42 -16.88 13.79
C ALA A 205 6.44 -15.91 14.43
N ARG A 206 7.54 -15.59 13.73
CA ARG A 206 8.52 -14.59 14.20
C ARG A 206 7.87 -13.22 14.43
N LEU A 207 7.08 -12.74 13.45
CA LEU A 207 6.39 -11.47 13.60
C LEU A 207 5.38 -11.46 14.76
N SER A 208 4.68 -12.57 14.99
CA SER A 208 3.73 -12.66 16.12
C SER A 208 4.39 -12.50 17.49
N VAL A 209 5.68 -12.87 17.61
CA VAL A 209 6.48 -12.68 18.83
C VAL A 209 7.06 -11.26 18.89
N ALA A 210 7.60 -10.76 17.77
CA ALA A 210 8.22 -9.44 17.70
C ALA A 210 7.21 -8.28 17.86
N LEU A 211 5.96 -8.49 17.42
CA LEU A 211 4.92 -7.47 17.36
C LEU A 211 3.67 -7.87 18.15
N PRO A 212 3.77 -8.11 19.48
CA PRO A 212 2.69 -8.68 20.27
C PRO A 212 1.45 -7.77 20.41
N ASN A 213 1.61 -6.48 20.15
CA ASN A 213 0.52 -5.48 20.21
C ASN A 213 -0.07 -5.12 18.85
N THR A 214 0.42 -5.75 17.77
CA THR A 214 -0.05 -5.49 16.41
C THR A 214 -1.23 -6.40 16.08
N GLN A 215 -2.32 -5.81 15.60
CA GLN A 215 -3.43 -6.54 15.03
C GLN A 215 -3.02 -7.12 13.66
N CYS A 216 -3.04 -8.45 13.55
CA CYS A 216 -2.79 -9.17 12.31
C CYS A 216 -3.55 -10.50 12.33
N ASP A 217 -4.32 -10.77 11.28
CA ASP A 217 -5.10 -12.01 11.20
C ASP A 217 -4.22 -13.26 11.07
N TYR A 218 -2.99 -13.11 10.59
CA TYR A 218 -2.07 -14.22 10.30
C TYR A 218 -1.06 -14.50 11.40
N PHE A 219 -1.17 -13.86 12.58
CA PHE A 219 -0.40 -14.22 13.77
C PHE A 219 -0.97 -15.46 14.49
N ARG A 220 -1.23 -16.51 13.71
CA ARG A 220 -1.81 -17.78 14.15
C ARG A 220 -1.51 -18.87 13.11
N PRO A 221 -1.59 -20.16 13.47
CA PRO A 221 -1.26 -21.26 12.56
C PRO A 221 -2.22 -21.40 11.37
N TYR A 222 -3.48 -21.02 11.53
CA TYR A 222 -4.51 -21.08 10.50
C TYR A 222 -5.67 -20.13 10.80
N ILE A 223 -6.48 -19.80 9.79
CA ILE A 223 -7.72 -19.03 9.91
C ILE A 223 -8.91 -19.84 9.38
N PHE A 224 -10.11 -19.49 9.83
CA PHE A 224 -11.37 -19.96 9.24
C PHE A 224 -11.78 -19.05 8.09
N LEU A 225 -12.21 -19.64 6.98
CA LEU A 225 -12.72 -18.92 5.83
C LEU A 225 -14.18 -18.51 6.05
N SER A 226 -14.54 -17.28 5.68
CA SER A 226 -15.95 -16.86 5.60
C SER A 226 -16.70 -17.67 4.53
N ASP A 227 -16.02 -17.92 3.41
CA ASP A 227 -16.54 -18.63 2.25
C ASP A 227 -15.63 -19.84 1.98
N PRO A 228 -16.05 -21.04 2.40
CA PRO A 228 -15.28 -22.27 2.19
C PRO A 228 -15.01 -22.57 0.72
N ILE A 229 -13.88 -23.23 0.45
CA ILE A 229 -13.51 -23.74 -0.88
C ILE A 229 -13.80 -25.24 -0.90
N ASP A 230 -14.84 -25.65 -1.61
CA ASP A 230 -15.43 -26.98 -1.52
C ASP A 230 -15.81 -27.31 -0.05
N GLU A 231 -15.30 -28.40 0.50
CA GLU A 231 -15.49 -28.77 1.91
C GLU A 231 -14.44 -28.15 2.85
N LYS A 232 -13.51 -27.32 2.35
CA LYS A 232 -12.39 -26.80 3.14
C LYS A 232 -12.71 -25.41 3.67
N ASP A 233 -12.85 -25.31 4.98
CA ASP A 233 -13.21 -24.10 5.73
C ASP A 233 -12.01 -23.49 6.50
N VAL A 234 -10.82 -24.08 6.38
CA VAL A 234 -9.60 -23.60 7.05
C VAL A 234 -8.49 -23.32 6.06
N MET A 235 -7.84 -22.15 6.16
CA MET A 235 -6.59 -21.84 5.47
C MET A 235 -5.42 -21.89 6.44
N VAL A 236 -4.46 -22.77 6.19
CA VAL A 236 -3.22 -22.83 6.98
C VAL A 236 -2.30 -21.68 6.60
N ILE A 237 -1.73 -21.00 7.60
CA ILE A 237 -0.82 -19.87 7.40
C ILE A 237 0.57 -20.36 7.00
N GLY A 238 1.05 -19.83 5.89
CA GLY A 238 2.31 -20.15 5.26
C GLY A 238 2.18 -20.40 3.75
N LYS A 239 3.22 -20.04 3.03
CA LYS A 239 3.39 -20.27 1.60
C LYS A 239 3.21 -21.75 1.27
N ARG A 240 2.39 -22.02 0.26
CA ARG A 240 2.08 -23.38 -0.24
C ARG A 240 1.46 -24.31 0.82
N LYS A 241 0.90 -23.76 1.90
CA LYS A 241 0.17 -24.55 2.89
C LYS A 241 -1.24 -24.87 2.39
N PRO A 242 -1.83 -26.00 2.83
CA PRO A 242 -3.09 -26.46 2.30
C PRO A 242 -4.27 -25.68 2.89
N PHE A 243 -5.38 -25.72 2.15
CA PHE A 243 -6.71 -25.57 2.72
C PHE A 243 -7.15 -26.93 3.30
N LEU A 244 -7.77 -26.91 4.48
CA LEU A 244 -8.19 -28.09 5.25
C LEU A 244 -9.65 -27.99 5.67
N ASN A 245 -10.24 -29.11 6.10
CA ASN A 245 -11.54 -29.15 6.74
C ASN A 245 -11.39 -29.23 8.27
N SER A 246 -12.05 -28.32 8.99
CA SER A 246 -11.97 -28.18 10.44
C SER A 246 -12.40 -29.43 11.24
N LYS A 247 -13.26 -30.27 10.66
CA LYS A 247 -13.80 -31.48 11.29
C LYS A 247 -13.05 -32.75 10.89
N ALA A 248 -12.67 -32.87 9.62
CA ALA A 248 -12.03 -34.07 9.08
C ALA A 248 -10.51 -34.08 9.27
N ASP A 249 -9.86 -32.91 9.25
CA ASP A 249 -8.40 -32.78 9.27
C ASP A 249 -7.82 -32.36 10.65
N VAL A 250 -8.56 -32.58 11.75
CA VAL A 250 -8.17 -32.16 13.12
C VAL A 250 -6.74 -32.54 13.49
N LYS A 251 -6.29 -33.77 13.17
CA LYS A 251 -4.92 -34.21 13.43
C LYS A 251 -3.86 -33.39 12.68
N LYS A 252 -4.16 -32.93 11.45
CA LYS A 252 -3.24 -32.08 10.68
C LYS A 252 -3.22 -30.67 11.24
N LEU A 253 -4.37 -30.14 11.66
CA LEU A 253 -4.47 -28.82 12.28
C LEU A 253 -3.63 -28.75 13.56
N HIS A 254 -3.75 -29.75 14.44
CA HIS A 254 -2.92 -29.85 15.65
C HIS A 254 -1.41 -29.83 15.33
N LYS A 255 -0.98 -30.55 14.29
CA LYS A 255 0.42 -30.54 13.87
C LYS A 255 0.88 -29.14 13.41
N TYR A 256 0.02 -28.37 12.75
CA TYR A 256 0.34 -26.99 12.36
C TYR A 256 0.37 -26.03 13.56
N GLU A 257 -0.48 -26.25 14.56
CA GLU A 257 -0.42 -25.51 15.84
C GLU A 257 0.90 -25.76 16.56
N GLU A 258 1.29 -27.03 16.72
CA GLU A 258 2.58 -27.40 17.34
C GLU A 258 3.77 -26.81 16.58
N GLN A 259 3.73 -26.88 15.24
CA GLN A 259 4.78 -26.30 14.39
C GLN A 259 4.86 -24.77 14.57
N PHE A 260 3.73 -24.07 14.57
CA PHE A 260 3.71 -22.62 14.73
C PHE A 260 4.24 -22.21 16.12
N LYS A 261 3.81 -22.93 17.17
CA LYS A 261 4.30 -22.71 18.54
C LYS A 261 5.81 -22.93 18.65
N ALA A 262 6.34 -24.01 18.06
CA ALA A 262 7.77 -24.28 18.04
C ALA A 262 8.57 -23.15 17.35
N PHE A 263 8.02 -22.55 16.28
CA PHE A 263 8.63 -21.36 15.68
C PHE A 263 8.55 -20.15 16.62
N GLN A 264 7.43 -19.92 17.31
CA GLN A 264 7.35 -18.81 18.27
C GLN A 264 8.39 -18.96 19.40
N GLU A 265 8.51 -20.16 19.98
CA GLU A 265 9.48 -20.47 21.05
C GLU A 265 10.93 -20.20 20.61
N LYS A 266 11.25 -20.47 19.33
CA LYS A 266 12.57 -20.15 18.75
C LYS A 266 12.91 -18.65 18.79
N PHE A 267 11.90 -17.77 18.75
CA PHE A 267 12.09 -16.32 18.66
C PHE A 267 11.74 -15.57 19.96
N GLN A 268 11.43 -16.27 21.05
CA GLN A 268 11.17 -15.68 22.37
C GLN A 268 12.43 -15.29 23.17
N GLY A 269 13.62 -15.40 22.56
CA GLY A 269 14.92 -15.14 23.19
C GLY A 269 15.33 -13.68 23.22
#